data_AF-A0A2V9I3L5-F1
#
_entry.id   AF-A0A2V9I3L5-F1
#
_cell.length_a   1.000
_cell.length_b   1.000
_cell.length_c   1.000
_cell.angle_alpha   90.00
_cell.angle_beta   90.00
_cell.angle_gamma   90.00
#
_symmetry.space_group_name_H-M   'P 1'
#
loop_
_entity.id
_entity.type
_entity.pdbx_description
1 polymer ?
#
loop_
_entity_poly.entity_id
_entity_poly.type
_entity_poly.pdbx_seq_one_letter_code
_entity_poly.pdbx_strand_id
1 'polypeptide(L)' 'EFLRFGQIHRNTYIQSPKLLGPTLQTRKYPGLFFAGQICGVEGYVESIATGLLAGVNACRVAQGLGPAVPPRITACGSL' A
#
# COMPACT_ATOMS: atom_id res chain seq x y z
N GLU A 1 -18.77 -9.20 16.25
CA GLU A 1 -17.67 -10.08 15.82
C GLU A 1 -16.38 -9.25 15.74
N PHE A 2 -15.22 -9.82 16.07
CA PHE A 2 -13.94 -9.11 15.95
C PHE A 2 -13.45 -9.17 14.50
N LEU A 3 -13.29 -8.01 13.85
CA LEU A 3 -12.75 -7.93 12.48
C LEU A 3 -11.22 -8.07 12.43
N ARG A 4 -10.51 -7.69 13.51
CA ARG A 4 -9.06 -7.82 13.64
C ARG A 4 -8.69 -8.02 15.11
N PHE A 5 -7.85 -9.01 15.39
CA PHE A 5 -7.33 -9.27 16.73
C PHE A 5 -6.11 -8.39 17.03
N GLY A 6 -5.89 -8.10 18.31
CA GLY A 6 -4.66 -7.45 18.75
C GLY A 6 -3.46 -8.38 18.65
N GLN A 7 -2.29 -7.81 18.38
CA GLN A 7 -1.02 -8.53 18.24
C GLN A 7 0.08 -7.77 18.98
N ILE A 8 1.05 -8.49 19.57
CA ILE A 8 2.22 -7.90 20.23
C ILE A 8 3.47 -8.58 19.69
N HIS A 9 4.21 -7.87 18.86
CA HIS A 9 5.52 -8.25 18.37
C HIS A 9 6.27 -7.01 17.90
N ARG A 10 7.57 -7.16 17.64
CA ARG A 10 8.33 -6.11 16.95
C ARG A 10 7.84 -6.03 15.51
N ASN A 11 7.44 -4.84 15.07
CA ASN A 11 7.12 -4.56 13.66
C ASN A 11 7.62 -3.16 13.29
N THR A 12 8.31 -3.05 12.15
CA THR A 12 8.77 -1.77 11.61
C THR A 12 7.80 -1.33 10.52
N TYR A 13 7.15 -0.19 10.73
CA TYR A 13 6.19 0.37 9.77
C TYR A 13 6.26 1.90 9.77
N ILE A 14 5.75 2.51 8.70
CA ILE A 14 5.63 3.97 8.57
C ILE A 14 4.19 4.42 8.83
N GLN A 15 4.00 5.72 9.13
CA GLN A 15 2.67 6.31 9.29
C GLN A 15 1.97 6.50 7.93
N SER A 16 1.60 5.41 7.27
CA SER A 16 1.09 5.37 5.89
C SER A 16 -0.05 6.36 5.60
N PRO A 17 -1.08 6.52 6.45
CA PRO A 17 -2.15 7.49 6.17
C PRO A 17 -1.66 8.95 6.03
N LYS A 18 -0.54 9.27 6.70
CA LYS A 18 0.08 10.60 6.65
C LYS A 18 1.10 10.72 5.52
N LEU A 19 1.81 9.64 5.20
CA LEU A 19 2.97 9.66 4.31
C LEU A 19 2.65 9.22 2.88
N LEU A 20 1.65 8.37 2.69
CA LEU A 20 1.31 7.76 1.41
C LEU A 20 -0.04 8.28 0.87
N GLY A 21 -0.20 8.20 -0.45
CA GLY A 21 -1.48 8.28 -1.15
C GLY A 21 -2.10 6.90 -1.37
N PRO A 22 -3.34 6.83 -1.88
CA PRO A 22 -4.01 5.55 -2.19
C PRO A 22 -3.33 4.76 -3.32
N THR A 23 -2.40 5.40 -4.05
CA THR A 23 -1.56 4.78 -5.09
C THR A 23 -0.29 4.16 -4.54
N LEU A 24 -0.09 4.20 -3.20
CA LEU A 24 1.11 3.80 -2.47
C LEU A 24 2.37 4.64 -2.75
N GLN A 25 2.20 5.77 -3.45
CA GLN A 25 3.25 6.79 -3.61
C GLN A 25 3.42 7.57 -2.32
N THR A 26 4.65 7.95 -2.01
CA THR A 26 4.86 8.95 -0.97
C THR A 26 4.34 10.31 -1.44
N ARG A 27 3.79 11.08 -0.50
CA ARG A 27 3.34 12.45 -0.77
C ARG A 27 4.52 13.41 -1.01
N LYS A 28 5.71 13.12 -0.46
CA LYS A 28 6.90 13.96 -0.55
C LYS A 28 7.69 13.73 -1.84
N TYR A 29 7.78 12.47 -2.27
CA TYR A 29 8.54 12.02 -3.43
C TYR A 29 7.63 11.15 -4.32
N PRO A 30 6.96 11.73 -5.32
CA PRO A 30 5.99 11.00 -6.16
C PRO A 30 6.57 9.81 -6.93
N GLY A 31 7.89 9.75 -7.15
CA GLY A 31 8.57 8.60 -7.77
C GLY A 31 8.91 7.46 -6.80
N LEU A 32 8.65 7.62 -5.50
CA LEU A 32 8.94 6.63 -4.47
C LEU A 32 7.66 5.95 -4.00
N PHE A 33 7.68 4.62 -3.96
CA PHE A 33 6.55 3.77 -3.57
C PHE A 33 6.93 2.89 -2.39
N PHE A 34 5.95 2.60 -1.54
CA PHE A 34 6.09 1.65 -0.44
C PHE A 34 5.04 0.55 -0.59
N ALA A 35 5.39 -0.68 -0.21
CA ALA A 35 4.47 -1.82 -0.24
C ALA A 35 4.87 -2.85 0.82
N GLY A 36 3.95 -3.75 1.15
CA GLY A 36 4.18 -4.77 2.16
C GLY A 36 4.09 -4.23 3.58
N GLN A 37 4.55 -5.04 4.53
CA GLN A 37 4.43 -4.81 5.96
C GLN A 37 4.91 -3.42 6.43
N ILE A 38 5.88 -2.81 5.74
CA ILE A 38 6.33 -1.44 6.06
C ILE A 38 5.20 -0.41 5.93
N CYS A 39 4.16 -0.68 5.14
CA CYS A 39 2.97 0.16 4.99
C CYS A 39 1.92 -0.06 6.10
N GLY A 40 2.14 -0.98 7.03
CA GLY A 40 1.21 -1.29 8.12
C GLY A 40 0.18 -2.38 7.80
N VAL A 41 0.32 -3.06 6.66
CA VAL A 41 -0.42 -4.29 6.38
C VAL A 41 0.19 -5.47 7.15
N GLU A 42 -0.62 -6.47 7.45
CA GLU A 42 -0.21 -7.73 8.10
C GLU A 42 -0.58 -8.86 7.16
N GLY A 43 0.31 -9.84 6.96
CA GLY A 43 0.05 -11.02 6.14
C GLY A 43 0.69 -10.99 4.74
N TYR A 44 0.87 -12.19 4.18
CA TYR A 44 1.54 -12.38 2.89
C TYR A 44 0.66 -11.92 1.73
N VAL A 45 -0.65 -12.16 1.77
CA VAL A 45 -1.57 -11.81 0.68
C VAL A 45 -1.67 -10.30 0.54
N GLU A 46 -1.79 -9.59 1.67
CA GLU A 46 -1.83 -8.16 1.79
C GLU A 46 -0.51 -7.52 1.31
N SER A 47 0.61 -8.16 1.65
CA SER A 47 1.92 -7.70 1.20
C SER A 47 2.11 -7.88 -0.30
N ILE A 48 1.64 -8.99 -0.88
CA ILE A 48 1.65 -9.21 -2.33
C ILE A 48 0.71 -8.23 -3.03
N ALA A 49 -0.49 -8.00 -2.50
CA ALA A 49 -1.48 -7.10 -3.08
C ALA A 49 -0.96 -5.66 -3.17
N THR A 50 -0.37 -5.16 -2.08
CA THR A 50 0.26 -3.82 -2.07
C THR A 50 1.51 -3.78 -2.95
N GLY A 51 2.30 -4.86 -2.99
CA GLY A 51 3.46 -4.99 -3.88
C GLY A 51 3.08 -4.88 -5.36
N LEU A 52 2.02 -5.60 -5.76
CA LEU A 52 1.48 -5.54 -7.11
C LEU A 52 1.00 -4.13 -7.46
N LEU A 53 0.23 -3.48 -6.57
CA LEU A 53 -0.28 -2.13 -6.79
C LEU A 53 0.86 -1.10 -6.93
N ALA A 54 1.84 -1.15 -6.04
CA ALA A 54 3.01 -0.27 -6.09
C ALA A 54 3.82 -0.50 -7.38
N GLY A 55 4.06 -1.75 -7.77
CA GLY A 55 4.79 -2.10 -9.00
C GLY A 55 4.07 -1.63 -10.26
N VAL A 56 2.76 -1.85 -10.36
CA VAL A 56 1.93 -1.35 -11.47
C VAL A 56 2.00 0.16 -11.55
N ASN A 57 1.86 0.86 -10.42
CA ASN A 57 1.91 2.33 -10.42
C ASN A 57 3.31 2.89 -10.70
N ALA A 58 4.37 2.24 -10.22
CA ALA A 58 5.74 2.59 -10.56
C ALA A 58 5.99 2.48 -12.07
N CYS A 59 5.53 1.38 -12.70
CA CYS A 59 5.61 1.18 -14.14
C CYS A 59 4.83 2.26 -14.92
N ARG A 60 3.58 2.55 -14.50
CA ARG A 60 2.77 3.61 -15.11
C ARG A 60 3.45 4.97 -15.04
N VAL A 61 3.95 5.36 -13.88
CA VAL A 61 4.67 6.63 -13.69
C VAL A 61 5.93 6.68 -14.55
N ALA A 62 6.69 5.58 -14.63
CA ALA A 62 7.86 5.50 -15.51
C ALA A 62 7.53 5.67 -17.00
N GLN A 63 6.31 5.32 -17.41
CA GLN A 63 5.79 5.52 -18.78
C GLN A 63 5.10 6.88 -18.98
N GLY A 64 5.13 7.78 -18.00
CA GLY A 64 4.42 9.07 -18.06
C GLY A 64 2.90 8.96 -17.93
N LEU A 65 2.38 7.79 -17.49
CA LEU A 65 0.97 7.57 -17.24
C LEU A 65 0.61 7.90 -15.79
N GLY A 66 -0.63 8.37 -15.57
CA GLY A 66 -1.15 8.60 -14.22
C GLY A 66 -1.30 7.28 -13.44
N PRO A 67 -0.99 7.24 -12.13
CA PRO A 67 -1.19 6.05 -11.29
C PRO A 67 -2.67 5.70 -11.17
N ALA A 68 -2.97 4.43 -10.89
CA ALA A 68 -4.32 3.90 -10.73
C ALA A 68 -4.53 3.32 -9.34
N VAL A 69 -5.79 3.25 -8.93
CA VAL A 69 -6.22 2.64 -7.65
C VAL A 69 -7.33 1.64 -7.93
N PRO A 70 -7.33 0.47 -7.26
CA PRO A 70 -8.43 -0.47 -7.37
C PRO A 70 -9.71 0.12 -6.75
N PRO A 71 -10.90 -0.28 -7.22
CA PRO A 71 -12.16 0.19 -6.64
C PRO A 71 -12.26 -0.16 -5.15
N ARG A 72 -12.78 0.76 -4.33
CA ARG A 72 -12.93 0.59 -2.87
C ARG A 72 -13.73 -0.66 -2.47
N ILE A 73 -14.62 -1.13 -3.34
CA ILE A 73 -15.43 -2.34 -3.09
C ILE A 73 -14.63 -3.65 -3.17
N THR A 74 -13.40 -3.60 -3.69
CA THR A 74 -12.51 -4.76 -3.77
C THR A 74 -11.64 -4.86 -2.53
N ALA A 75 -11.24 -6.08 -2.15
CA ALA A 75 -10.33 -6.29 -1.01
C ALA A 75 -9.03 -5.46 -1.14
N CYS A 76 -8.47 -5.36 -2.36
CA CYS A 76 -7.28 -4.56 -2.61
C CYS A 76 -7.51 -3.04 -2.48
N GLY A 77 -8.72 -2.54 -2.77
CA GLY A 77 -9.05 -1.11 -2.66
C GLY A 77 -9.53 -0.68 -1.28
N SER A 78 -9.92 -1.63 -0.44
CA SER A 78 -10.27 -1.39 0.96
C SER A 78 -9.11 -1.59 1.93
N LEU A 79 -8.00 -2.16 1.46
CA LEU A 79 -6.79 -2.44 2.23
C LEU A 79 -6.08 -1.14 2.67
#